data_AF-F0W0B7-F1
#
_entry.id   AF-F0W0B7-F1
#
_cell.length_a   1.000
_cell.length_b   1.000
_cell.length_c   1.000
_cell.angle_alpha   90.00
_cell.angle_beta   90.00
_cell.angle_gamma   90.00
#
_symmetry.space_group_name_H-M   'P 1'
#
loop_
_entity.id
_entity.type
_entity.pdbx_description
1 polymer ?
#
loop_
_entity_poly.entity_id
_entity_poly.type
_entity_poly.pdbx_seq_one_letter_code
_entity_poly.pdbx_strand_id
1 'polypeptide(L)'
;MRTRSLKSRLLLLFLNIQTLPNSYMDINRIFSAEQIAVPPDLPLILKEWTKAVFREHPSDLLVFSSQWFQEGEKVIQIEKIKEEQLTRLCRAFEARTASVKMRKADFKAFIMKDLAFQIPENELEDVLLDFDTENRGFLELDEIVEWFGHRL
;
A
#
# COMPACT_ATOMS: atom_id res chain seq x y z
N MET A 1 -22.04 -13.51 -26.38
CA MET A 1 -22.38 -13.56 -24.93
C MET A 1 -21.26 -14.32 -24.23
N ARG A 2 -20.53 -13.85 -23.22
CA ARG A 2 -20.47 -12.59 -22.44
C ARG A 2 -18.97 -12.38 -22.09
N THR A 3 -18.43 -11.25 -22.56
CA THR A 3 -17.44 -10.37 -21.94
C THR A 3 -16.41 -10.98 -20.96
N ARG A 4 -15.22 -11.32 -21.48
CA ARG A 4 -13.99 -11.30 -20.67
C ARG A 4 -13.65 -9.85 -20.34
N SER A 5 -13.73 -9.49 -19.07
CA SER A 5 -13.52 -8.14 -18.54
C SER A 5 -12.18 -7.54 -19.00
N LEU A 6 -12.21 -6.28 -19.44
CA LEU A 6 -11.02 -5.48 -19.77
C LEU A 6 -10.00 -5.43 -18.61
N LYS A 7 -10.44 -5.67 -17.37
CA LYS A 7 -9.59 -5.73 -16.18
C LYS A 7 -8.59 -6.89 -16.20
N SER A 8 -8.93 -8.05 -16.78
CA SER A 8 -7.99 -9.19 -16.89
C SER A 8 -6.93 -9.03 -17.97
N ARG A 9 -7.18 -8.20 -19.00
CA ARG A 9 -6.18 -7.90 -20.03
C ARG A 9 -5.22 -6.79 -19.61
N LEU A 10 -5.66 -5.85 -18.76
CA LEU A 10 -4.75 -4.89 -18.14
C LEU A 10 -3.87 -5.53 -17.05
N LEU A 11 -4.39 -6.46 -16.24
CA LEU A 11 -3.57 -7.14 -15.24
C LEU A 11 -2.44 -7.99 -15.86
N LEU A 12 -2.66 -8.59 -17.04
CA LEU A 12 -1.60 -9.27 -17.79
C LEU A 12 -0.56 -8.32 -18.43
N LEU A 13 -0.89 -7.03 -18.58
CA LEU A 13 0.07 -6.00 -19.00
C LEU A 13 0.88 -5.45 -17.81
N PHE A 14 0.35 -5.50 -16.58
CA PHE A 14 1.05 -5.05 -15.38
C PHE A 14 1.84 -6.16 -14.65
N LEU A 15 1.47 -7.44 -14.82
CA LEU A 15 2.19 -8.59 -14.23
C LEU A 15 3.36 -9.12 -15.07
N ASN A 16 3.66 -8.54 -16.23
CA ASN A 16 4.85 -8.94 -17.00
C ASN A 16 6.09 -8.13 -16.58
N ILE A 17 6.29 -8.05 -15.26
CA ILE A 17 7.60 -7.90 -14.64
C ILE A 17 8.35 -9.20 -14.89
N GLN A 18 8.83 -9.43 -16.11
CA GLN A 18 9.98 -10.30 -16.46
C GLN A 18 10.01 -10.55 -17.97
N THR A 19 10.63 -9.62 -18.70
CA THR A 19 11.61 -9.94 -19.74
C THR A 19 12.43 -8.67 -20.03
N LEU A 20 13.65 -8.64 -19.50
CA LEU A 20 14.72 -7.69 -19.87
C LEU A 20 14.98 -7.77 -21.39
N PRO A 21 15.36 -6.67 -22.07
CA PRO A 21 16.62 -6.01 -21.79
C PRO A 21 16.46 -4.49 -21.84
N ASN A 22 16.14 -3.88 -20.70
CA ASN A 22 16.54 -2.49 -20.53
C ASN A 22 17.91 -2.56 -19.88
N SER A 23 18.94 -2.24 -20.67
CA SER A 23 20.32 -2.16 -20.21
C SER A 23 20.33 -1.39 -18.89
N TYR A 24 20.53 -2.10 -17.78
CA TYR A 24 21.31 -1.55 -16.69
C TYR A 24 22.59 -1.11 -17.39
N MET A 25 22.71 0.18 -17.70
CA MET A 25 24.00 0.79 -17.95
C MET A 25 24.68 0.65 -16.61
N ASP A 26 25.31 -0.51 -16.44
CA ASP A 26 26.10 -0.84 -15.29
C ASP A 26 27.13 0.29 -15.19
N ILE A 27 26.95 1.21 -14.24
CA ILE A 27 27.87 2.33 -14.02
C ILE A 27 29.08 1.77 -13.27
N ASN A 28 29.60 0.65 -13.74
CA ASN A 28 30.91 0.14 -13.39
C ASN A 28 31.91 0.99 -14.17
N ARG A 29 32.15 2.20 -13.65
CA ARG A 29 33.28 3.02 -14.06
C ARG A 29 34.51 2.14 -13.86
N ILE A 30 35.30 1.96 -14.91
CA ILE A 30 36.57 1.23 -14.95
C ILE A 30 37.58 1.63 -13.84
N PHE A 31 37.32 2.73 -13.11
CA PHE A 31 38.05 3.16 -11.92
C PHE A 31 37.10 3.64 -10.80
N SER A 32 36.08 2.84 -10.45
CA SER A 32 35.31 3.05 -9.22
C SER A 32 35.99 2.31 -8.06
N ALA A 33 36.19 2.98 -6.93
CA ALA A 33 36.63 2.32 -5.71
C ALA A 33 35.49 1.39 -5.23
N GLU A 34 35.79 0.12 -4.98
CA GLU A 34 34.86 -0.89 -4.45
C GLU A 34 34.13 -0.43 -3.17
N GLN A 35 34.75 0.50 -2.44
CA GLN A 35 34.23 1.08 -1.20
C GLN A 35 33.02 2.02 -1.39
N ILE A 36 32.74 2.48 -2.61
CA ILE A 36 31.59 3.35 -2.89
C ILE A 36 30.38 2.47 -3.26
N ALA A 37 29.59 2.10 -2.24
CA ALA A 37 28.32 1.43 -2.44
C ALA A 37 27.21 2.44 -2.73
N VAL A 38 26.76 2.51 -3.98
CA VAL A 38 25.62 3.35 -4.38
C VAL A 38 24.32 2.59 -4.05
N PRO A 39 23.38 3.17 -3.29
CA PRO A 39 22.08 2.55 -3.05
C PRO A 39 21.34 2.30 -4.38
N PRO A 40 20.72 1.13 -4.57
CA PRO A 40 20.11 0.75 -5.85
C PRO A 40 18.96 1.68 -6.26
N ASP A 41 18.28 2.30 -5.29
CA ASP A 41 17.12 3.17 -5.52
C ASP A 41 17.52 4.63 -5.80
N LEU A 42 18.75 5.03 -5.45
CA LEU A 42 19.21 6.41 -5.57
C LEU A 42 19.12 6.94 -7.02
N PRO A 43 19.54 6.18 -8.07
CA PRO A 43 19.38 6.63 -9.45
C PRO A 43 17.92 6.89 -9.85
N LEU A 44 16.98 6.09 -9.34
CA LEU A 44 15.56 6.26 -9.63
C LEU A 44 15.01 7.52 -8.95
N ILE A 45 15.34 7.73 -7.67
CA ILE A 45 14.93 8.92 -6.91
C ILE A 45 15.41 10.19 -7.61
N LEU A 46 16.69 10.23 -8.00
CA LEU A 46 17.26 11.37 -8.73
C LEU A 46 16.57 11.61 -10.07
N LYS A 47 16.19 10.55 -10.78
CA LYS A 47 15.46 10.65 -12.04
C LYS A 47 14.06 11.23 -11.85
N GLU A 48 13.32 10.79 -10.84
CA GLU A 48 11.96 11.31 -10.57
C GLU A 48 11.98 12.74 -10.04
N TRP A 49 12.92 13.08 -9.15
CA TRP A 49 13.15 14.47 -8.74
C TRP A 49 13.48 15.36 -9.94
N THR A 50 14.41 14.94 -10.80
CA THR A 50 14.78 15.68 -12.02
C THR A 50 13.57 15.91 -12.92
N LYS A 51 12.72 14.90 -13.12
CA LYS A 51 11.47 15.06 -13.87
C LYS A 51 10.52 16.06 -13.21
N ALA A 52 10.41 16.05 -11.88
CA ALA A 52 9.55 16.99 -11.16
C ALA A 52 10.05 18.44 -11.34
N VAL A 53 11.36 18.67 -11.24
CA VAL A 53 11.98 19.98 -11.53
C VAL A 53 11.65 20.44 -12.96
N PHE A 54 11.77 19.57 -13.95
CA PHE A 54 11.45 19.91 -15.34
C PHE A 54 9.96 20.16 -15.60
N ARG A 55 9.06 19.54 -14.83
CA ARG A 55 7.62 19.76 -14.99
C ARG A 55 7.18 21.08 -14.37
N GLU A 56 7.69 21.38 -13.17
CA GLU A 56 7.22 22.51 -12.39
C GLU A 56 7.99 23.80 -12.66
N HIS A 57 9.17 23.71 -13.29
CA HIS A 57 10.02 24.86 -13.60
C HIS A 57 10.15 25.84 -12.41
N PRO A 58 10.58 25.36 -11.23
CA PRO A 58 10.59 26.16 -10.02
C PRO A 58 11.56 27.35 -10.16
N SER A 59 11.16 28.52 -9.65
CA SER A 59 12.01 29.70 -9.58
C SER A 59 13.13 29.57 -8.55
N ASP A 60 12.88 28.84 -7.46
CA ASP A 60 13.86 28.50 -6.43
C ASP A 60 14.01 26.98 -6.30
N LEU A 61 15.13 26.47 -6.80
CA LEU A 61 15.41 25.04 -6.81
C LEU A 61 15.65 24.46 -5.42
N LEU A 62 16.21 25.24 -4.48
CA LEU A 62 16.54 24.75 -3.14
C LEU A 62 15.28 24.55 -2.31
N VAL A 63 14.39 25.55 -2.32
CA VAL A 63 13.10 25.46 -1.63
C VAL A 63 12.26 24.33 -2.21
N PHE A 64 12.18 24.24 -3.55
CA PHE A 64 11.47 23.16 -4.24
C PHE A 64 12.00 21.78 -3.84
N SER A 65 13.32 21.59 -3.87
CA SER A 65 13.93 20.30 -3.56
C SER A 65 13.67 19.88 -2.12
N SER A 66 13.81 20.81 -1.15
CA SER A 66 13.50 20.53 0.25
C SER A 66 12.06 20.06 0.43
N GLN A 67 11.11 20.73 -0.21
CA GLN A 67 9.69 20.38 -0.11
C GLN A 67 9.40 19.04 -0.78
N TRP A 68 9.97 18.79 -1.95
CA TRP A 68 9.77 17.55 -2.70
C TRP A 68 10.23 16.32 -1.91
N PHE A 69 11.42 16.39 -1.29
CA PHE A 69 11.94 15.29 -0.46
C PHE A 69 11.13 15.10 0.83
N GLN A 70 10.71 16.17 1.49
CA GLN A 70 9.84 16.08 2.68
C GLN A 70 8.49 15.45 2.35
N GLU A 71 7.90 15.79 1.21
CA GLU A 71 6.64 15.20 0.78
C GLU A 71 6.80 13.73 0.42
N GLY A 72 7.87 13.38 -0.31
CA GLY A 72 8.21 11.98 -0.58
C GLY A 72 8.40 11.17 0.71
N GLU A 73 9.06 11.74 1.72
CA GLU A 73 9.22 11.10 3.03
C GLU A 73 7.87 10.86 3.71
N LYS A 74 6.97 11.85 3.72
CA LYS A 74 5.63 11.67 4.29
C LYS A 74 4.85 10.54 3.62
N VAL A 75 4.89 10.47 2.29
CA VAL A 75 4.23 9.39 1.54
C VAL A 75 4.78 8.02 1.97
N ILE A 76 6.11 7.89 2.05
CA ILE A 76 6.76 6.64 2.51
C ILE A 76 6.36 6.31 3.95
N GLN A 77 6.32 7.30 4.84
CA GLN A 77 5.90 7.08 6.23
C GLN A 77 4.44 6.65 6.33
N ILE A 78 3.56 7.26 5.51
CA ILE A 78 2.16 6.88 5.42
C ILE A 78 2.03 5.43 4.93
N GLU A 79 2.73 5.04 3.87
CA GLU A 79 2.72 3.67 3.37
C GLU A 79 3.22 2.66 4.40
N LYS A 80 4.30 2.98 5.11
CA LYS A 80 4.81 2.15 6.22
C LYS A 80 3.80 2.01 7.35
N ILE A 81 3.20 3.11 7.77
CA ILE A 81 2.16 3.09 8.81
C ILE A 81 0.99 2.21 8.33
N LYS A 82 0.55 2.35 7.08
CA LYS A 82 -0.52 1.52 6.50
C LYS A 82 -0.16 0.04 6.54
N GLU A 83 1.03 -0.32 6.09
CA GLU A 83 1.53 -1.70 6.09
C GLU A 83 1.62 -2.27 7.51
N GLU A 84 2.14 -1.50 8.47
CA GLU A 84 2.21 -1.87 9.87
C GLU A 84 0.83 -2.08 10.48
N GLN A 85 -0.13 -1.19 10.20
CA GLN A 85 -1.51 -1.32 10.69
C GLN A 85 -2.22 -2.54 10.08
N LEU A 86 -2.04 -2.80 8.77
CA LEU A 86 -2.59 -3.99 8.12
C LEU A 86 -1.99 -5.28 8.66
N THR A 87 -0.67 -5.30 8.87
CA THR A 87 0.03 -6.44 9.49
C THR A 87 -0.50 -6.70 10.90
N ARG A 88 -0.71 -5.64 11.68
CA ARG A 88 -1.30 -5.74 13.02
C ARG A 88 -2.73 -6.28 12.95
N LEU A 89 -3.53 -5.86 11.97
CA LEU A 89 -4.88 -6.35 11.75
C LEU A 89 -4.90 -7.85 11.47
N CYS A 90 -4.09 -8.31 10.50
CA CYS A 90 -4.01 -9.73 10.15
C CYS A 90 -3.58 -10.57 11.35
N ARG A 91 -2.56 -10.13 12.10
CA ARG A 91 -2.09 -10.83 13.30
C ARG A 91 -3.17 -10.92 14.38
N ALA A 92 -3.91 -9.83 14.61
CA ALA A 92 -4.99 -9.83 15.60
C ALA A 92 -6.14 -10.76 15.18
N PHE A 93 -6.44 -10.82 13.88
CA PHE A 93 -7.48 -11.69 13.33
C PHE A 93 -7.10 -13.17 13.52
N GLU A 94 -5.88 -13.55 13.12
CA GLU A 94 -5.35 -14.90 13.30
C GLU A 94 -5.32 -15.33 14.78
N ALA A 95 -4.99 -14.41 15.69
CA ALA A 95 -4.99 -14.69 17.13
C ALA A 95 -6.40 -15.00 17.68
N ARG A 96 -7.43 -14.45 17.05
CA ARG A 96 -8.83 -14.62 17.48
C ARG A 96 -9.53 -15.79 16.80
N THR A 97 -9.17 -16.11 15.56
CA THR A 97 -9.76 -17.20 14.81
C THR A 97 -8.72 -17.93 13.97
N ALA A 98 -8.76 -19.26 14.02
CA ALA A 98 -7.95 -20.12 13.14
C ALA A 98 -8.55 -20.26 11.73
N SER A 99 -9.71 -19.65 11.48
CA SER A 99 -10.41 -19.65 10.19
C SER A 99 -10.17 -18.33 9.46
N VAL A 100 -10.22 -18.34 8.14
CA VAL A 100 -10.20 -17.13 7.28
C VAL A 100 -11.48 -16.27 7.37
N LYS A 101 -12.42 -16.68 8.23
CA LYS A 101 -13.69 -15.98 8.47
C LYS A 101 -13.91 -15.76 9.97
N MET A 102 -14.52 -14.64 10.32
CA MET A 102 -14.92 -14.27 11.68
C MET A 102 -16.45 -14.12 11.76
N ARG A 103 -17.07 -14.43 12.89
CA ARG A 103 -18.51 -14.21 13.09
C ARG A 103 -18.80 -12.72 13.22
N LYS A 104 -19.93 -12.29 12.68
CA LYS A 104 -20.42 -10.90 12.78
C LYS A 104 -20.47 -10.39 14.23
N ALA A 105 -20.97 -11.23 15.14
CA ALA A 105 -21.07 -10.90 16.56
C ALA A 105 -19.71 -10.64 17.23
N ASP A 106 -18.63 -11.21 16.68
CA ASP A 106 -17.28 -11.05 17.20
C ASP A 106 -16.57 -9.79 16.68
N PHE A 107 -17.02 -9.24 15.55
CA PHE A 107 -16.39 -8.09 14.89
C PHE A 107 -16.32 -6.85 15.78
N LYS A 108 -17.39 -6.54 16.51
CA LYS A 108 -17.41 -5.40 17.44
C LYS A 108 -16.31 -5.50 18.49
N ALA A 109 -16.22 -6.66 19.13
CA ALA A 109 -15.18 -6.89 20.11
C ALA A 109 -13.78 -6.93 19.46
N PHE A 110 -13.66 -7.39 18.22
CA PHE A 110 -12.39 -7.40 17.49
C PHE A 110 -11.85 -5.98 17.24
N ILE A 111 -12.69 -5.10 16.69
CA ILE A 111 -12.32 -3.70 16.44
C ILE A 111 -12.01 -2.96 17.76
N MET A 112 -12.88 -3.07 18.76
CA MET A 112 -12.77 -2.27 19.98
C MET A 112 -11.72 -2.79 20.96
N LYS A 113 -11.54 -4.12 21.08
CA LYS A 113 -10.67 -4.73 22.09
C LYS A 113 -9.31 -5.14 21.53
N ASP A 114 -9.30 -5.78 20.36
CA ASP A 114 -8.07 -6.38 19.82
C ASP A 114 -7.29 -5.36 18.97
N LEU A 115 -7.99 -4.50 18.24
CA LEU A 115 -7.38 -3.38 17.50
C LEU A 115 -7.33 -2.08 18.30
N ALA A 116 -8.05 -2.02 19.44
CA ALA A 116 -8.20 -0.83 20.28
C ALA A 116 -8.66 0.41 19.48
N PHE A 117 -9.45 0.18 18.42
CA PHE A 117 -9.90 1.23 17.53
C PHE A 117 -11.29 1.70 17.96
N GLN A 118 -11.45 3.00 18.15
CA GLN A 118 -12.71 3.60 18.61
C GLN A 118 -13.53 4.05 17.41
N ILE A 119 -14.51 3.23 17.03
CA ILE A 119 -15.50 3.56 16.01
C ILE A 119 -16.84 3.78 16.71
N PRO A 120 -17.59 4.84 16.37
CA PRO A 120 -18.92 5.03 16.92
C PRO A 120 -19.84 3.88 16.48
N GLU A 121 -20.77 3.50 17.35
CA GLU A 121 -21.55 2.26 17.19
C GLU A 121 -22.43 2.25 15.94
N ASN A 122 -22.94 3.41 15.52
CA ASN A 122 -23.69 3.58 14.27
C ASN A 122 -22.87 3.22 13.02
N GLU A 123 -21.61 3.66 12.94
CA GLU A 123 -20.74 3.32 11.81
C GLU A 123 -20.41 1.83 11.79
N LEU A 124 -20.28 1.21 12.96
CA LEU A 124 -20.02 -0.21 13.04
C LEU A 124 -21.21 -1.03 12.53
N GLU A 125 -22.44 -0.61 12.84
CA GLU A 125 -23.66 -1.22 12.32
C GLU A 125 -23.77 -1.07 10.80
N ASP A 126 -23.48 0.11 10.25
CA ASP A 126 -23.46 0.34 8.80
C ASP A 126 -22.44 -0.57 8.09
N VAL A 127 -21.22 -0.67 8.63
CA VAL A 127 -20.17 -1.55 8.10
C VAL A 127 -20.58 -3.03 8.16
N LEU A 128 -21.27 -3.42 9.23
CA LEU A 128 -21.81 -4.76 9.39
C LEU A 128 -22.97 -5.07 8.44
N LEU A 129 -23.69 -4.06 7.93
CA LEU A 129 -24.69 -4.22 6.88
C LEU A 129 -24.02 -4.36 5.51
N ASP A 130 -22.96 -3.57 5.26
CA ASP A 130 -22.22 -3.61 3.99
C ASP A 130 -21.54 -4.96 3.75
N PHE A 131 -20.87 -5.51 4.78
CA PHE A 131 -20.20 -6.80 4.66
C PHE A 131 -21.14 -8.01 4.56
N ASP A 132 -22.35 -7.90 5.11
CA ASP A 132 -23.28 -9.03 5.28
C ASP A 132 -24.54 -8.88 4.42
N THR A 133 -24.35 -8.42 3.18
CA THR A 133 -25.43 -8.25 2.19
C THR A 133 -26.16 -9.57 1.89
N GLU A 134 -25.50 -10.71 2.10
CA GLU A 134 -26.04 -12.07 1.91
C GLU A 134 -26.55 -12.71 3.21
N ASN A 135 -26.51 -12.00 4.35
CA ASN A 135 -26.93 -12.49 5.68
C ASN A 135 -26.28 -13.83 6.08
N ARG A 136 -24.99 -13.99 5.75
CA ARG A 136 -24.15 -15.14 6.05
C ARG A 136 -23.79 -15.21 7.53
N GLY A 137 -23.75 -14.06 8.21
CA GLY A 137 -23.36 -13.96 9.62
C GLY A 137 -21.84 -14.13 9.85
N PHE A 138 -21.05 -14.15 8.78
CA PHE A 138 -19.59 -14.23 8.80
C PHE A 138 -18.99 -13.14 7.91
N LEU A 139 -17.81 -12.67 8.31
CA LEU A 139 -16.99 -11.66 7.64
C LEU A 139 -15.68 -12.33 7.21
N GLU A 140 -15.29 -12.16 5.95
CA GLU A 140 -14.03 -12.70 5.44
C GLU A 140 -12.86 -11.75 5.75
N LEU A 141 -11.66 -12.30 5.95
CA LEU A 141 -10.46 -11.48 6.22
C LEU A 141 -10.20 -10.47 5.08
N ASP A 142 -10.37 -10.89 3.83
CA ASP A 142 -10.14 -10.03 2.66
C ASP A 142 -11.09 -8.81 2.64
N GLU A 143 -12.36 -9.01 3.00
CA GLU A 143 -13.37 -7.94 3.09
C GLU A 143 -12.97 -6.92 4.20
N ILE A 144 -12.53 -7.43 5.36
CA ILE A 144 -12.09 -6.59 6.48
C ILE A 144 -10.80 -5.83 6.14
N VAL A 145 -9.85 -6.48 5.47
CA VAL A 145 -8.59 -5.88 5.02
C VAL A 145 -8.85 -4.78 4.00
N GLU A 146 -9.73 -5.01 3.02
CA GLU A 146 -10.10 -4.01 2.02
C GLU A 146 -10.74 -2.79 2.68
N TRP A 147 -11.74 -3.01 3.53
CA TRP A 147 -12.40 -1.92 4.27
C TRP A 147 -11.45 -1.14 5.18
N PHE A 148 -10.57 -1.83 5.90
CA PHE A 148 -9.60 -1.18 6.80
C PHE A 148 -8.54 -0.42 6.01
N GLY A 149 -8.09 -0.97 4.88
CA GLY A 149 -7.16 -0.31 3.96
C GLY A 149 -7.71 0.99 3.35
N HIS A 150 -9.03 1.08 3.12
CA HIS A 150 -9.68 2.32 2.67
C HIS A 150 -9.76 3.42 3.75
N ARG A 151 -9.67 3.05 5.03
CA ARG A 151 -9.78 3.99 6.17
C ARG A 151 -8.43 4.53 6.67
N LEU A 152 -7.32 3.93 6.25
CA LEU A 152 -5.96 4.40 6.54
C LEU A 152 -5.46 5.33 5.42
#